data_AF-A0A7Y7C2U4-F1
#
_entry.id   AF-A0A7Y7C2U4-F1
#
_cell.length_a   1.000
_cell.length_b   1.000
_cell.length_c   1.000
_cell.angle_alpha   90.00
_cell.angle_beta   90.00
_cell.angle_gamma   90.00
#
_symmetry.space_group_name_H-M   'P 1'
#
loop_
_entity.id
_entity.type
_entity.pdbx_description
1 polymer ?
#
loop_
_entity_poly.entity_id
_entity_poly.type
_entity_poly.pdbx_seq_one_letter_code
_entity_poly.pdbx_strand_id
1 'polypeptide(L)'
;MNPIVHAELAWLAAQGLRERRDRILVTCAGLAPDLDGLTLLAGEAAYIRYHHVIFHGYVGAIVTAVACAALARERLRVAALSLFAFHLHLLCDLAGSGPGWPSYYYWPTSMREWFWQGQWNLASWQNAVIGLATTLLCLACALRFRRTFVEVFSARWDAEVTRTLRRRFLREDFVRGHKTSGL
;
A
#
# COMPACT_ATOMS: atom_id res chain seq x y z
N MET A 1 -0.87 -3.57 11.23
CA MET A 1 0.54 -3.49 10.76
C MET A 1 0.86 -2.02 10.50
N ASN A 2 2.10 -1.61 10.18
CA ASN A 2 2.39 -0.19 9.97
C ASN A 2 1.81 0.30 8.62
N PRO A 3 1.10 1.46 8.55
CA PRO A 3 0.57 2.06 7.32
C PRO A 3 1.55 2.12 6.14
N ILE A 4 2.83 2.36 6.41
CA ILE A 4 3.88 2.37 5.38
C ILE A 4 3.97 1.01 4.69
N VAL A 5 3.90 -0.10 5.45
CA VAL A 5 3.99 -1.45 4.90
C VAL A 5 2.74 -1.80 4.09
N HIS A 6 1.56 -1.33 4.50
CA HIS A 6 0.33 -1.47 3.72
C HIS A 6 0.44 -0.76 2.36
N ALA A 7 0.97 0.46 2.34
CA ALA A 7 1.22 1.20 1.12
C ALA A 7 2.22 0.47 0.21
N GLU A 8 3.35 0.00 0.75
CA GLU A 8 4.38 -0.71 0.01
C GLU A 8 3.85 -2.04 -0.58
N LEU A 9 3.11 -2.84 0.20
CA LEU A 9 2.48 -4.08 -0.27
C LEU A 9 1.48 -3.80 -1.40
N ALA A 10 0.64 -2.79 -1.25
CA ALA A 10 -0.33 -2.39 -2.26
C ALA A 10 0.36 -1.92 -3.54
N TRP A 11 1.44 -1.14 -3.43
CA TRP A 11 2.25 -0.73 -4.57
C TRP A 11 2.94 -1.92 -5.25
N LEU A 12 3.46 -2.90 -4.50
CA LEU A 12 4.04 -4.13 -5.06
C LEU A 12 3.00 -4.94 -5.84
N ALA A 13 1.76 -5.03 -5.35
CA ALA A 13 0.67 -5.68 -6.08
C ALA A 13 0.36 -5.00 -7.43
N ALA A 14 0.66 -3.70 -7.53
CA ALA A 14 0.32 -2.88 -8.69
C ALA A 14 1.34 -2.93 -9.85
N GLN A 15 2.46 -3.65 -9.72
CA GLN A 15 3.58 -3.55 -10.68
C GLN A 15 3.23 -3.95 -12.12
N GLY A 16 2.17 -4.75 -12.31
CA GLY A 16 1.64 -5.13 -13.62
C GLY A 16 0.96 -3.99 -14.39
N LEU A 17 0.62 -2.87 -13.72
CA LEU A 17 -0.03 -1.72 -14.35
C LEU A 17 0.97 -0.84 -15.09
N ARG A 18 0.55 -0.35 -16.27
CA ARG A 18 1.39 0.45 -17.16
C ARG A 18 1.54 1.87 -16.64
N GLU A 19 0.42 2.48 -16.29
CA GLU A 19 0.36 3.89 -15.89
C GLU A 19 0.80 4.09 -14.43
N ARG A 20 1.70 5.06 -14.19
CA ARG A 20 2.13 5.42 -12.82
C ARG A 20 0.94 5.81 -11.95
N ARG A 21 0.01 6.57 -12.51
CA ARG A 21 -1.19 7.02 -11.79
C ARG A 21 -2.04 5.86 -11.32
N ASP A 22 -2.16 4.81 -12.13
CA ASP A 22 -3.00 3.64 -11.82
C ASP A 22 -2.34 2.82 -10.71
N ARG A 23 -1.01 2.73 -10.69
CA ARG A 23 -0.27 2.16 -9.55
C ARG A 23 -0.50 2.93 -8.26
N ILE A 24 -0.43 4.26 -8.32
CA ILE A 24 -0.70 5.13 -7.16
C ILE A 24 -2.13 4.94 -6.66
N LEU A 25 -3.12 4.83 -7.56
CA LEU A 25 -4.51 4.55 -7.16
C LEU A 25 -4.64 3.23 -6.39
N VAL A 26 -3.97 2.17 -6.83
CA VAL A 26 -3.93 0.88 -6.09
C VAL A 26 -3.21 1.03 -4.75
N THR A 27 -2.11 1.79 -4.68
CA THR A 27 -1.44 2.12 -3.42
C THR A 27 -2.37 2.86 -2.46
N CYS A 28 -3.11 3.86 -2.94
CA CYS A 28 -4.11 4.58 -2.14
C CYS A 28 -5.24 3.65 -1.69
N ALA A 29 -5.65 2.68 -2.50
CA ALA A 29 -6.66 1.71 -2.11
C ALA A 29 -6.21 0.81 -0.96
N GLY A 30 -4.92 0.43 -0.93
CA GLY A 30 -4.34 -0.29 0.20
C GLY A 30 -4.23 0.55 1.48
N LEU A 31 -4.16 1.87 1.38
CA LEU A 31 -4.16 2.80 2.51
C LEU A 31 -5.57 3.25 2.95
N ALA A 32 -6.59 2.98 2.15
CA ALA A 32 -7.94 3.46 2.43
C ALA A 32 -8.49 2.99 3.79
N PRO A 33 -8.25 1.74 4.25
CA PRO A 33 -8.69 1.32 5.58
C PRO A 33 -8.06 2.17 6.72
N ASP A 34 -6.79 2.59 6.58
CA ASP A 34 -6.10 3.41 7.59
C ASP A 34 -6.74 4.78 7.82
N LEU A 35 -7.66 5.24 6.95
CA LEU A 35 -8.45 6.45 7.18
C LEU A 35 -9.28 6.38 8.46
N ASP A 36 -9.59 5.16 8.93
CA ASP A 36 -10.18 4.95 10.25
C ASP A 36 -9.31 5.50 11.38
N GLY A 37 -7.99 5.57 11.20
CA GLY A 37 -7.05 6.18 12.14
C GLY A 37 -7.26 7.68 12.36
N LEU A 38 -7.94 8.38 11.46
CA LEU A 38 -8.29 9.80 11.65
C LEU A 38 -9.22 10.02 12.85
N THR A 39 -9.91 8.98 13.31
CA THR A 39 -10.73 9.04 14.52
C THR A 39 -9.91 9.31 15.78
N LEU A 40 -8.59 9.11 15.75
CA LEU A 40 -7.67 9.52 16.82
C LEU A 40 -7.68 11.04 17.06
N LEU A 41 -7.98 11.85 16.04
CA LEU A 41 -8.14 13.29 16.18
C LEU A 41 -9.32 13.67 17.07
N ALA A 42 -10.29 12.76 17.24
CA ALA A 42 -11.42 12.90 18.15
C ALA A 42 -11.17 12.23 19.52
N GLY A 43 -9.94 11.78 19.79
CA GLY A 43 -9.50 11.16 21.04
C GLY A 43 -9.37 9.64 20.97
N GLU A 44 -8.63 9.09 21.94
CA GLU A 44 -8.31 7.66 22.03
C GLU A 44 -9.56 6.76 22.10
N ALA A 45 -10.59 7.20 22.84
CA ALA A 45 -11.85 6.46 22.93
C ALA A 45 -12.57 6.34 21.58
N ALA A 46 -12.52 7.39 20.74
CA ALA A 46 -13.08 7.36 19.40
C ALA A 46 -12.26 6.43 18.49
N TYR A 47 -10.93 6.51 18.59
CA TYR A 47 -10.02 5.61 17.89
C TYR A 47 -10.32 4.14 18.18
N ILE A 48 -10.28 3.72 19.45
CA ILE A 48 -10.53 2.31 19.83
C ILE A 48 -11.90 1.83 19.32
N ARG A 49 -12.91 2.69 19.36
CA ARG A 49 -14.28 2.35 18.96
C ARG A 49 -14.47 2.20 17.45
N TYR A 50 -13.78 3.00 16.65
CA TYR A 50 -14.08 3.12 15.22
C TYR A 50 -12.96 2.64 14.29
N HIS A 51 -11.75 2.40 14.79
CA HIS A 51 -10.57 2.17 13.97
C HIS A 51 -10.64 0.94 13.04
N HIS A 52 -11.43 -0.09 13.39
CA HIS A 52 -11.67 -1.26 12.53
C HIS A 52 -13.14 -1.42 12.12
N VAL A 53 -13.88 -0.30 12.04
CA VAL A 53 -15.33 -0.30 11.80
C VAL A 53 -15.70 0.42 10.51
N ILE A 54 -15.24 1.67 10.33
CA ILE A 54 -15.82 2.56 9.31
C ILE A 54 -15.32 2.20 7.91
N PHE A 55 -14.00 2.11 7.72
CA PHE A 55 -13.35 1.77 6.46
C PHE A 55 -12.82 0.34 6.42
N HIS A 56 -12.83 -0.42 7.52
CA HIS A 56 -12.39 -1.83 7.53
C HIS A 56 -13.47 -2.85 7.14
N GLY A 57 -14.43 -2.45 6.29
CA GLY A 57 -15.59 -3.27 5.88
C GLY A 57 -15.80 -3.37 4.37
N TYR A 58 -16.72 -4.24 3.96
CA TYR A 58 -17.03 -4.47 2.54
C TYR A 58 -17.52 -3.19 1.83
N VAL A 59 -18.21 -2.29 2.54
CA VAL A 59 -18.63 -0.99 2.00
C VAL A 59 -17.40 -0.13 1.67
N GLY A 60 -16.43 -0.07 2.58
CA GLY A 60 -15.15 0.60 2.35
C GLY A 60 -14.42 0.03 1.13
N ALA A 61 -14.41 -1.29 0.98
CA ALA A 61 -13.79 -1.97 -0.16
C ALA A 61 -14.44 -1.57 -1.49
N ILE A 62 -15.78 -1.59 -1.55
CA ILE A 62 -16.55 -1.25 -2.75
C ILE A 62 -16.35 0.22 -3.12
N VAL A 63 -16.53 1.14 -2.17
CA VAL A 63 -16.38 2.58 -2.41
C VAL A 63 -14.97 2.90 -2.90
N THR A 64 -13.95 2.33 -2.26
CA THR A 64 -12.55 2.51 -2.65
C THR A 64 -12.31 2.00 -4.07
N ALA A 65 -12.75 0.77 -4.38
CA ALA A 65 -12.56 0.18 -5.70
C ALA A 65 -13.27 0.98 -6.80
N VAL A 66 -14.50 1.45 -6.57
CA VAL A 66 -15.25 2.29 -7.52
C VAL A 66 -14.55 3.62 -7.74
N ALA A 67 -14.13 4.29 -6.66
CA ALA A 67 -13.42 5.58 -6.75
C ALA A 67 -12.11 5.45 -7.53
N CYS A 68 -11.29 4.42 -7.23
CA CYS A 68 -10.05 4.17 -7.95
C CYS A 68 -10.31 3.83 -9.42
N ALA A 69 -11.30 2.98 -9.72
CA ALA A 69 -11.65 2.60 -11.08
C ALA A 69 -12.14 3.79 -11.92
N ALA A 70 -12.89 4.72 -11.31
CA ALA A 70 -13.37 5.93 -11.99
C ALA A 70 -12.22 6.85 -12.43
N LEU A 71 -11.13 6.90 -11.65
CA LEU A 71 -9.96 7.74 -11.91
C LEU A 71 -8.89 7.06 -12.78
N ALA A 72 -8.96 5.74 -12.95
CA ALA A 72 -7.95 4.92 -13.64
C ALA A 72 -7.98 5.03 -15.17
N ARG A 73 -6.85 4.73 -15.83
CA ARG A 73 -6.85 4.37 -17.27
C ARG A 73 -7.30 2.93 -17.44
N GLU A 74 -6.69 2.00 -16.70
CA GLU A 74 -6.93 0.55 -16.76
C GLU A 74 -8.06 0.16 -15.78
N ARG A 75 -9.25 0.75 -15.94
CA ARG A 75 -10.36 0.73 -14.96
C ARG A 75 -10.62 -0.62 -14.30
N LEU A 76 -10.79 -1.69 -15.09
CA LEU A 76 -11.09 -3.03 -14.56
C LEU A 76 -9.92 -3.64 -13.77
N ARG A 77 -8.68 -3.44 -14.25
CA ARG A 77 -7.49 -3.92 -13.55
C ARG A 77 -7.26 -3.17 -12.26
N VAL A 78 -7.45 -1.85 -12.27
CA VAL A 78 -7.38 -1.04 -11.05
C VAL A 78 -8.48 -1.43 -10.08
N ALA A 79 -9.72 -1.63 -10.50
CA ALA A 79 -10.79 -2.09 -9.62
C ALA A 79 -10.42 -3.41 -8.92
N ALA A 80 -9.97 -4.40 -9.69
CA ALA A 80 -9.58 -5.71 -9.16
C ALA A 80 -8.38 -5.62 -8.21
N LEU A 81 -7.34 -4.86 -8.59
CA LEU A 81 -6.15 -4.68 -7.76
C LEU A 81 -6.41 -3.82 -6.52
N SER A 82 -7.32 -2.84 -6.59
CA SER A 82 -7.77 -2.06 -5.43
C SER A 82 -8.50 -2.95 -4.44
N LEU A 83 -9.41 -3.83 -4.91
CA LEU A 83 -10.03 -4.83 -4.03
C LEU A 83 -8.98 -5.75 -3.42
N PHE A 84 -8.05 -6.26 -4.22
CA PHE A 84 -6.97 -7.12 -3.72
C PHE A 84 -6.11 -6.42 -2.66
N ALA A 85 -5.63 -5.21 -2.94
CA ALA A 85 -4.80 -4.43 -2.03
C ALA A 85 -5.53 -4.07 -0.72
N PHE A 86 -6.81 -3.70 -0.82
CA PHE A 86 -7.65 -3.43 0.33
C PHE A 86 -7.84 -4.68 1.20
N HIS A 87 -8.13 -5.84 0.62
CA HIS A 87 -8.29 -7.07 1.40
C HIS A 87 -6.95 -7.59 1.93
N LEU A 88 -5.84 -7.35 1.22
CA LEU A 88 -4.50 -7.61 1.73
C LEU A 88 -4.21 -6.77 2.97
N HIS A 89 -4.62 -5.49 2.97
CA HIS A 89 -4.57 -4.64 4.17
C HIS A 89 -5.33 -5.28 5.33
N LEU A 90 -6.60 -5.64 5.11
CA LEU A 90 -7.42 -6.27 6.16
C LEU A 90 -6.79 -7.56 6.70
N LEU A 91 -6.18 -8.38 5.84
CA LEU A 91 -5.47 -9.59 6.24
C LEU A 91 -4.27 -9.28 7.14
N CYS A 92 -3.49 -8.26 6.79
CA CYS A 92 -2.34 -7.83 7.59
C CYS A 92 -2.77 -7.30 8.96
N ASP A 93 -3.90 -6.60 9.06
CA ASP A 93 -4.43 -6.13 10.35
C ASP A 93 -5.12 -7.23 11.15
N LEU A 94 -5.83 -8.13 10.49
CA LEU A 94 -6.39 -9.32 11.13
C LEU A 94 -5.29 -10.16 11.78
N ALA A 95 -4.10 -10.23 11.17
CA ALA A 95 -2.99 -11.01 11.68
C ALA A 95 -2.11 -10.25 12.68
N GLY A 96 -1.84 -8.97 12.43
CA GLY A 96 -0.73 -8.24 13.05
C GLY A 96 -1.09 -6.91 13.70
N SER A 97 -2.35 -6.63 14.02
CA SER A 97 -2.76 -5.46 14.81
C SER A 97 -2.71 -5.71 16.32
N GLY A 98 -2.92 -6.96 16.75
CA GLY A 98 -2.84 -7.38 18.14
C GLY A 98 -3.90 -8.44 18.49
N PRO A 99 -3.63 -9.34 19.44
CA PRO A 99 -4.63 -10.29 19.92
C PRO A 99 -5.84 -9.58 20.53
N GLY A 100 -7.05 -10.05 20.21
CA GLY A 100 -8.28 -9.54 20.81
C GLY A 100 -8.78 -8.22 20.22
N TRP A 101 -8.21 -7.77 19.09
CA TRP A 101 -8.70 -6.62 18.34
C TRP A 101 -9.39 -7.09 17.05
N PRO A 102 -10.72 -7.27 17.05
CA PRO A 102 -11.44 -7.80 15.89
C PRO A 102 -11.61 -6.74 14.80
N SER A 103 -11.92 -7.22 13.60
CA SER A 103 -12.40 -6.41 12.47
C SER A 103 -13.89 -6.61 12.27
N TYR A 104 -14.59 -5.58 11.81
CA TYR A 104 -16.05 -5.63 11.59
C TYR A 104 -16.39 -5.60 10.11
N TYR A 105 -15.95 -6.63 9.37
CA TYR A 105 -16.03 -6.66 7.90
C TYR A 105 -17.43 -6.39 7.34
N TYR A 106 -18.48 -6.87 8.03
CA TYR A 106 -19.87 -6.76 7.62
C TYR A 106 -20.57 -5.47 8.05
N TRP A 107 -19.87 -4.52 8.68
CA TRP A 107 -20.47 -3.22 8.97
C TRP A 107 -20.84 -2.50 7.66
N PRO A 108 -22.01 -1.82 7.57
CA PRO A 108 -22.97 -1.51 8.63
C PRO A 108 -24.11 -2.52 8.82
N THR A 109 -24.16 -3.63 8.06
CA THR A 109 -25.28 -4.59 8.15
C THR A 109 -25.17 -5.54 9.33
N SER A 110 -23.96 -5.75 9.86
CA SER A 110 -23.73 -6.60 11.03
C SER A 110 -22.47 -6.18 11.79
N MET A 111 -22.58 -6.11 13.12
CA MET A 111 -21.43 -5.96 14.04
C MET A 111 -20.78 -7.33 14.35
N ARG A 112 -20.73 -8.23 13.36
CA ARG A 112 -20.13 -9.55 13.57
C ARG A 112 -18.62 -9.37 13.60
N GLU A 113 -18.03 -9.74 14.73
CA GLU A 113 -16.58 -9.74 14.90
C GLU A 113 -15.93 -10.78 14.00
N TRP A 114 -14.86 -10.36 13.33
CA TRP A 114 -13.98 -11.24 12.60
C TRP A 114 -12.60 -11.18 13.22
N PHE A 115 -12.17 -12.33 13.74
CA PHE A 115 -10.93 -12.49 14.50
C PHE A 115 -10.22 -13.77 14.06
N TRP A 116 -8.91 -13.84 14.34
CA TRP A 116 -8.11 -15.04 14.13
C TRP A 116 -7.27 -15.35 15.37
N GLN A 117 -7.34 -16.59 15.86
CA GLN A 117 -6.62 -17.01 17.07
C GLN A 117 -5.09 -16.93 16.94
N GLY A 118 -4.56 -16.90 15.71
CA GLY A 118 -3.12 -16.78 15.44
C GLY A 118 -2.58 -15.36 15.40
N GLN A 119 -3.36 -14.37 15.85
CA GLN A 119 -2.96 -12.97 15.93
C GLN A 119 -1.65 -12.77 16.70
N TRP A 120 -0.83 -11.81 16.25
CA TRP A 120 0.35 -11.34 16.96
C TRP A 120 0.29 -9.84 17.23
N ASN A 121 1.07 -9.39 18.21
CA ASN A 121 1.14 -7.98 18.61
C ASN A 121 1.60 -7.08 17.46
N LEU A 122 1.14 -5.83 17.43
CA LEU A 122 1.59 -4.84 16.46
C LEU A 122 3.11 -4.67 16.46
N ALA A 123 3.71 -4.54 17.64
CA ALA A 123 5.15 -4.50 17.83
C ALA A 123 5.73 -5.93 17.96
N SER A 124 5.81 -6.65 16.84
CA SER A 124 6.33 -8.02 16.78
C SER A 124 7.47 -8.18 15.77
N TRP A 125 8.25 -9.26 15.92
CA TRP A 125 9.29 -9.60 14.97
C TRP A 125 8.70 -9.98 13.60
N GLN A 126 7.49 -10.56 13.56
CA GLN A 126 6.79 -10.90 12.32
C GLN A 126 6.55 -9.63 11.49
N ASN A 127 5.97 -8.59 12.11
CA ASN A 127 5.73 -7.31 11.43
C ASN A 127 7.04 -6.62 11.02
N ALA A 128 8.09 -6.73 11.83
CA ALA A 128 9.40 -6.18 11.49
C ALA A 128 10.02 -6.87 10.26
N VAL A 129 9.96 -8.20 10.19
CA VAL A 129 10.47 -8.99 9.05
C VAL A 129 9.64 -8.71 7.80
N ILE A 130 8.31 -8.69 7.90
CA ILE A 130 7.42 -8.36 6.78
C ILE A 130 7.72 -6.95 6.26
N GLY A 131 7.84 -5.97 7.16
CA GLY A 131 8.16 -4.59 6.79
C GLY A 131 9.50 -4.51 6.05
N LEU A 132 10.58 -5.06 6.63
CA LEU A 132 11.90 -5.07 5.99
C LEU A 132 11.87 -5.75 4.63
N ALA A 133 11.25 -6.93 4.52
CA ALA A 133 11.15 -7.66 3.26
C ALA A 133 10.40 -6.86 2.20
N THR A 134 9.29 -6.21 2.57
CA THR A 134 8.46 -5.41 1.67
C THR A 134 9.23 -4.19 1.15
N THR A 135 9.93 -3.46 2.02
CA THR A 135 10.77 -2.33 1.62
C THR A 135 11.90 -2.78 0.69
N LEU A 136 12.56 -3.90 0.99
CA LEU A 136 13.62 -4.44 0.12
C LEU A 136 13.07 -4.87 -1.26
N LEU A 137 11.88 -5.47 -1.32
CA LEU A 137 11.22 -5.81 -2.58
C LEU A 137 10.83 -4.56 -3.38
N CYS A 138 10.39 -3.49 -2.71
CA CYS A 138 10.13 -2.21 -3.35
C CYS A 138 11.38 -1.63 -4.02
N LEU A 139 12.54 -1.73 -3.37
CA LEU A 139 13.82 -1.32 -3.94
C LEU A 139 14.25 -2.27 -5.07
N ALA A 140 14.05 -3.59 -4.91
CA ALA A 140 14.38 -4.59 -5.91
C ALA A 140 13.60 -4.41 -7.22
N CYS A 141 12.41 -3.79 -7.17
CA CYS A 141 11.65 -3.41 -8.37
C CYS A 141 12.45 -2.50 -9.32
N ALA A 142 13.44 -1.74 -8.84
CA ALA A 142 14.33 -0.97 -9.71
C ALA A 142 15.04 -1.86 -10.74
N LEU A 143 15.36 -3.11 -10.38
CA LEU A 143 16.13 -4.04 -11.20
C LEU A 143 15.29 -4.66 -12.32
N ARG A 144 14.00 -4.95 -12.05
CA ARG A 144 13.09 -5.60 -13.02
C ARG A 144 12.14 -4.65 -13.73
N PHE A 145 11.63 -3.66 -13.01
CA PHE A 145 10.55 -2.77 -13.44
C PHE A 145 11.01 -1.33 -13.70
N ARG A 146 12.29 -1.02 -13.44
CA ARG A 146 12.90 0.32 -13.59
C ARG A 146 12.12 1.42 -12.86
N ARG A 147 11.59 1.09 -11.68
CA ARG A 147 10.86 1.98 -10.77
C ARG A 147 10.94 1.45 -9.34
N THR A 148 10.79 2.31 -8.35
CA THR A 148 10.68 1.97 -6.93
C THR A 148 9.45 2.63 -6.31
N PHE A 149 9.16 2.29 -5.05
CA PHE A 149 8.07 2.93 -4.29
C PHE A 149 8.20 4.46 -4.20
N VAL A 150 9.43 4.99 -4.33
CA VAL A 150 9.70 6.44 -4.36
C VAL A 150 8.90 7.15 -5.46
N GLU A 151 8.50 6.42 -6.52
CA GLU A 151 7.66 6.98 -7.57
C GLU A 151 6.36 7.56 -7.02
N VAL A 152 5.82 7.07 -5.90
CA VAL A 152 4.59 7.59 -5.29
C VAL A 152 4.76 9.07 -4.91
N PHE A 153 5.93 9.45 -4.42
CA PHE A 153 6.22 10.82 -3.99
C PHE A 153 6.74 11.70 -5.12
N SER A 154 7.67 11.19 -5.94
CA SER A 154 8.31 11.98 -7.00
C SER A 154 8.93 11.10 -8.08
N ALA A 155 8.50 11.30 -9.33
CA ALA A 155 9.09 10.61 -10.48
C ALA A 155 10.58 10.97 -10.68
N ARG A 156 10.99 12.19 -10.32
CA ARG A 156 12.39 12.62 -10.40
C ARG A 156 13.25 11.84 -9.41
N TRP A 157 12.83 11.74 -8.15
CA TRP A 157 13.58 11.03 -7.13
C TRP A 157 13.63 9.53 -7.41
N ASP A 158 12.51 8.97 -7.89
CA ASP A 158 12.46 7.57 -8.29
C ASP A 158 13.46 7.23 -9.40
N ALA A 159 13.60 8.11 -10.40
CA ALA A 159 14.58 7.93 -11.46
C ALA A 159 16.01 7.92 -10.91
N GLU A 160 16.33 8.79 -9.94
CA GLU A 160 17.65 8.84 -9.30
C GLU A 160 17.94 7.61 -8.44
N VAL A 161 16.97 7.15 -7.66
CA VAL A 161 17.08 5.93 -6.84
C VAL A 161 17.25 4.71 -7.75
N THR A 162 16.40 4.57 -8.76
CA THR A 162 16.46 3.49 -9.75
C THR A 162 17.82 3.48 -10.45
N ARG A 163 18.30 4.64 -10.92
CA ARG A 163 19.62 4.79 -11.56
C ARG A 163 20.74 4.32 -10.63
N THR A 164 20.69 4.72 -9.37
CA THR A 164 21.69 4.36 -8.36
C THR A 164 21.71 2.85 -8.11
N LEU A 165 20.55 2.24 -7.89
CA LEU A 165 20.43 0.79 -7.64
C LEU A 165 20.87 -0.02 -8.86
N ARG A 166 20.45 0.35 -10.06
CA ARG A 166 20.82 -0.36 -11.29
C ARG A 166 22.32 -0.23 -11.60
N ARG A 167 22.92 0.94 -11.37
CA ARG A 167 24.37 1.10 -11.47
C ARG A 167 25.10 0.20 -10.47
N ARG A 168 24.62 0.15 -9.22
CA ARG A 168 25.26 -0.63 -8.16
C ARG A 168 25.18 -2.14 -8.40
N PHE A 169 24.01 -2.64 -8.80
CA PHE A 169 23.75 -4.09 -8.85
C PHE A 169 23.80 -4.69 -10.26
N LEU A 170 23.55 -3.91 -11.31
CA LEU A 170 23.60 -4.37 -12.70
C LEU A 170 24.75 -3.78 -13.51
N ARG A 171 25.56 -2.89 -12.90
CA ARG A 171 26.65 -2.16 -13.58
C ARG A 171 26.19 -1.41 -14.83
N GLU A 172 24.94 -0.93 -14.83
CA GLU A 172 24.45 -0.09 -15.92
C GLU A 172 25.08 1.30 -15.84
N ASP A 173 25.89 1.63 -16.84
CA ASP A 173 26.47 2.96 -17.01
C ASP A 173 25.48 3.89 -17.70
N PHE A 174 24.98 4.85 -16.94
CA PHE A 174 24.18 5.95 -17.48
C PHE A 174 25.14 7.06 -17.95
N VAL A 175 25.45 7.07 -19.24
CA VAL A 175 26.13 8.20 -19.89
C VAL A 175 25.22 9.42 -19.76
N ARG A 176 25.66 10.46 -19.05
CA ARG A 176 24.97 11.75 -19.09
C ARG A 176 25.10 12.25 -20.52
N GLY A 177 23.98 12.35 -21.24
CA GLY A 177 23.95 13.09 -22.50
C GLY A 177 24.58 14.45 -22.28
N HIS A 178 25.70 14.70 -22.95
CA HIS A 178 26.25 16.03 -23.10
C HIS A 178 25.12 16.92 -23.61
N LYS A 179 24.81 17.99 -22.87
CA LYS A 179 24.24 19.17 -23.52
C LYS A 179 25.32 19.67 -24.47
N THR A 180 25.21 19.34 -25.75
CA THR A 180 25.89 20.09 -26.80
C THR A 180 25.30 21.50 -26.76
N SER A 181 26.11 22.43 -26.28
CA SER A 181 26.03 23.84 -26.64
C SER A 181 25.99 23.95 -28.16
N GLY A 182 24.96 24.59 -28.70
CA GLY A 182 24.87 24.97 -30.10
C GLY A 182 24.28 26.37 -30.16
N LEU A 183 25.21 27.34 -30.21
CA LEU A 183 25.18 28.71 -30.74
C LEU A 183 23.82 29.45 -30.80
#